data_AF-A0A2H0SHR7-F1
#
_entry.id   AF-A0A2H0SHR7-F1
#
_cell.length_a   1.000
_cell.length_b   1.000
_cell.length_c   1.000
_cell.angle_alpha   90.00
_cell.angle_beta   90.00
_cell.angle_gamma   90.00
#
_symmetry.space_group_name_H-M   'P 1'
#
loop_
_entity.id
_entity.type
_entity.pdbx_description
1 polymer ?
#
loop_
_entity_poly.entity_id
_entity_poly.type
_entity_poly.pdbx_seq_one_letter_code
_entity_poly.pdbx_strand_id
1 'polypeptide(L)' 'KNYSLNELVELLNLKMSKRIKPKYVENNVSDYVDATLADTCKAKKELGFEAKISLSQGIEKLIEYYRT' A
#
# COMPACT_ATOMS: atom_id res chain seq x y z
N LYS A 1 -6.72 -7.13 4.34
CA LYS A 1 -7.29 -5.84 3.88
C LYS A 1 -6.45 -5.34 2.71
N ASN A 2 -7.08 -4.94 1.60
CA ASN A 2 -6.43 -4.19 0.53
C ASN A 2 -6.70 -2.69 0.73
N TYR A 3 -6.00 -1.86 -0.04
CA TYR A 3 -6.14 -0.41 -0.03
C TYR A 3 -6.15 0.07 -1.48
N SER A 4 -6.93 1.11 -1.76
CA SER A 4 -6.92 1.80 -3.04
C SER A 4 -5.69 2.70 -3.19
N LEU A 5 -5.38 3.07 -4.43
CA LEU A 5 -4.35 4.08 -4.71
C LEU A 5 -4.72 5.45 -4.11
N ASN A 6 -6.01 5.78 -4.00
CA ASN A 6 -6.47 7.02 -3.38
C ASN A 6 -6.20 7.05 -1.87
N GLU A 7 -6.52 5.97 -1.15
CA GLU A 7 -6.17 5.84 0.27
C GLU A 7 -4.65 5.95 0.50
N LEU A 8 -3.85 5.40 -0.42
CA LEU A 8 -2.39 5.54 -0.37
C LEU A 8 -1.97 7.02 -0.52
N VAL A 9 -2.52 7.75 -1.49
CA VAL A 9 -2.21 9.19 -1.69
C VAL A 9 -2.60 10.02 -0.47
N GLU A 10 -3.76 9.76 0.14
CA GLU A 10 -4.19 10.42 1.38
C GLU A 10 -3.20 10.16 2.53
N LEU A 11 -2.79 8.91 2.71
CA LEU A 11 -1.85 8.51 3.74
C LEU A 11 -0.45 9.14 3.53
N LEU A 12 0.01 9.24 2.30
CA LEU A 12 1.26 9.93 1.95
C LEU A 12 1.16 11.43 2.25
N ASN A 13 0.07 12.09 1.88
CA ASN A 13 -0.16 13.50 2.18
C ASN A 13 -0.14 13.77 3.68
N LEU A 14 -0.80 12.90 4.47
CA LEU A 14 -0.81 12.98 5.92
C LEU A 14 0.60 12.82 6.51
N LYS A 15 1.31 11.74 6.16
CA LYS A 15 2.62 11.39 6.76
C LYS A 15 3.75 12.32 6.31
N MET A 16 3.69 12.87 5.11
CA MET A 16 4.74 13.72 4.55
C MET A 16 4.42 15.23 4.63
N SER A 17 3.25 15.59 5.17
CA SER A 17 2.73 16.97 5.16
C SER A 17 2.73 17.57 3.75
N LYS A 18 2.21 16.81 2.78
CA LYS A 18 2.12 17.19 1.36
C LYS A 18 0.66 17.34 0.91
N ARG A 19 0.49 17.84 -0.31
CA ARG A 19 -0.80 18.12 -0.97
C ARG A 19 -0.80 17.58 -2.41
N ILE A 20 -0.34 16.35 -2.58
CA ILE A 20 -0.35 15.63 -3.86
C ILE A 20 -1.80 15.42 -4.29
N LYS A 21 -2.12 15.76 -5.54
CA LYS A 21 -3.42 15.53 -6.16
C LYS A 21 -3.31 14.38 -7.16
N PRO A 22 -4.14 13.32 -7.06
CA PRO A 22 -4.12 12.24 -8.04
C PRO A 22 -4.57 12.77 -9.42
N LYS A 23 -3.95 12.27 -10.48
CA LYS A 23 -4.40 12.46 -11.86
C LYS A 23 -5.00 11.15 -12.35
N TYR A 24 -6.27 11.18 -12.72
CA TYR A 24 -6.95 10.02 -13.31
C TYR A 24 -6.71 10.03 -14.82
N VAL A 25 -6.21 8.92 -15.33
CA VAL A 25 -5.86 8.73 -16.74
C VAL A 25 -6.45 7.41 -17.21
N GLU A 26 -6.61 7.27 -18.53
CA GLU A 26 -6.99 6.00 -19.13
C GLU A 26 -5.91 4.95 -18.85
N ASN A 27 -6.37 3.76 -18.47
CA ASN A 27 -5.47 2.65 -18.18
C ASN A 27 -5.17 1.88 -19.47
N ASN A 28 -3.94 2.04 -19.97
CA ASN A 28 -3.49 1.39 -21.21
C ASN A 28 -2.91 -0.02 -20.99
N VAL A 29 -3.04 -0.59 -19.79
CA VAL A 29 -2.56 -1.94 -19.47
C VAL A 29 -3.63 -2.95 -19.89
N SER A 30 -3.30 -3.83 -20.84
CA SER A 30 -4.23 -4.80 -21.44
C SER A 30 -4.85 -5.75 -20.42
N ASP A 31 -4.03 -6.31 -19.53
CA ASP A 31 -4.42 -7.34 -18.55
C ASP A 31 -4.38 -6.78 -17.13
N TYR A 32 -4.95 -5.57 -16.98
CA TYR A 32 -4.93 -4.90 -15.70
C TYR A 32 -5.78 -5.63 -14.66
N VAL A 33 -5.21 -5.77 -13.46
CA VAL A 33 -5.90 -6.30 -12.30
C VAL A 33 -6.26 -5.15 -11.38
N ASP A 34 -7.55 -4.82 -11.30
CA ASP A 34 -8.04 -3.67 -10.53
C ASP A 34 -7.72 -3.76 -9.03
N ALA A 35 -7.82 -4.95 -8.45
CA ALA A 35 -7.59 -5.17 -7.03
C ALA A 35 -6.96 -6.54 -6.78
N THR A 36 -5.95 -6.54 -5.92
CA THR A 36 -5.33 -7.76 -5.42
C THR A 36 -5.48 -7.85 -3.91
N LEU A 37 -5.90 -9.02 -3.42
CA LEU A 37 -5.97 -9.31 -1.99
C LEU A 37 -5.57 -10.77 -1.77
N ALA A 38 -4.41 -10.98 -1.15
CA ALA A 38 -3.92 -12.33 -0.86
C ALA A 38 -4.69 -12.97 0.30
N ASP A 39 -5.03 -14.25 0.14
CA ASP A 39 -5.37 -15.12 1.27
C ASP A 39 -4.08 -15.67 1.89
N THR A 40 -3.85 -15.39 3.16
CA THR A 40 -2.65 -15.78 3.91
C THR A 40 -2.89 -16.97 4.83
N CYS A 41 -4.06 -17.61 4.79
CA CYS A 41 -4.42 -18.74 5.66
C CYS A 41 -3.40 -19.89 5.61
N LYS A 42 -2.96 -20.27 4.40
CA LYS A 42 -1.96 -21.34 4.23
C LYS A 42 -0.61 -20.95 4.85
N ALA A 43 -0.14 -19.73 4.61
CA ALA A 43 1.12 -19.23 5.19
C ALA A 43 1.03 -19.17 6.72
N LYS A 44 -0.11 -18.76 7.27
CA LYS A 44 -0.34 -18.80 8.72
C LYS A 44 -0.26 -20.22 9.28
N LYS A 45 -0.91 -21.18 8.62
CA LYS A 45 -0.93 -22.59 9.05
C LYS A 45 0.46 -23.23 9.00
N GLU A 46 1.16 -23.09 7.88
CA GLU A 46 2.39 -23.84 7.61
C GLU A 46 3.65 -23.13 8.16
N LEU A 47 3.63 -21.79 8.25
CA LEU A 47 4.80 -20.99 8.62
C LEU A 47 4.60 -20.15 9.89
N GLY A 48 3.40 -20.16 10.48
CA GLY A 48 3.07 -19.24 11.57
C GLY A 48 3.06 -17.77 11.13
N PHE A 49 2.92 -17.51 9.83
CA PHE A 49 2.98 -16.15 9.29
C PHE A 49 1.79 -15.29 9.77
N GLU A 50 2.13 -14.09 10.25
CA GLU A 50 1.17 -13.03 10.53
C GLU A 50 1.80 -11.67 10.17
N ALA A 51 1.07 -10.82 9.45
CA ALA A 51 1.55 -9.49 9.10
C ALA A 51 1.57 -8.60 10.36
N LYS A 52 2.78 -8.22 10.80
CA LYS A 52 2.98 -7.43 12.02
C LYS A 52 3.03 -5.91 11.78
N ILE A 53 3.25 -5.52 10.52
CA ILE A 53 3.42 -4.12 10.13
C ILE A 53 2.21 -3.70 9.30
N SER A 54 1.48 -2.70 9.77
CA SER A 54 0.40 -2.07 9.01
C SER A 54 0.95 -1.23 7.86
N LEU A 55 0.09 -0.90 6.89
CA LEU A 55 0.47 -0.01 5.77
C LEU A 55 1.07 1.32 6.26
N SER A 56 0.44 1.96 7.26
CA SER A 56 0.89 3.23 7.83
C SER A 56 2.28 3.14 8.45
N GLN A 57 2.53 2.08 9.23
CA GLN A 57 3.85 1.84 9.84
C GLN A 57 4.91 1.54 8.78
N GLY A 58 4.56 0.78 7.73
CA GLY A 58 5.46 0.48 6.63
C GLY A 58 5.87 1.75 5.85
N ILE A 59 4.89 2.61 5.54
CA ILE A 59 5.15 3.89 4.86
C ILE A 59 6.02 4.81 5.70
N GLU A 60 5.79 4.88 7.01
CA GLU A 60 6.62 5.68 7.92
C GLU A 60 8.08 5.23 7.91
N LYS A 61 8.33 3.91 7.96
CA LYS A 61 9.67 3.34 7.83
C LYS A 61 10.32 3.65 6.48
N LEU A 62 9.55 3.61 5.39
CA LEU A 62 10.05 3.97 4.06
C LEU A 62 10.41 5.46 3.98
N ILE A 63 9.59 6.35 4.51
CA ILE A 63 9.87 7.78 4.55
C ILE A 63 11.16 8.06 5.32
N GLU A 64 11.36 7.40 6.46
CA GLU A 64 12.59 7.51 7.24
C GLU A 64 13.80 7.02 6.43
N TYR A 65 13.68 5.85 5.80
CA TYR A 65 14.75 5.25 4.98
C TYR A 65 15.20 6.16 3.83
N TYR A 66 14.28 6.83 3.13
CA TYR A 66 14.62 7.71 2.01
C TYR A 66 15.02 9.14 2.40
N ARG A 67 14.98 9.51 3.69
CA ARG A 67 15.44 10.84 4.16
C ARG A 67 16.95 10.90 4.36
N THR A 68 17.59 9.76 4.59
CA THR A 68 19.04 9.57 4.74
C THR A 68 19.69 9.25 3.41
#